data_AF-A0A0G0VSS1-F1
#
_entry.id   AF-A0A0G0VSS1-F1
#
_cell.length_a   1.000
_cell.length_b   1.000
_cell.length_c   1.000
_cell.angle_alpha   90.00
_cell.angle_beta   90.00
_cell.angle_gamma   90.00
#
_symmetry.space_group_name_H-M   'P 1'
#
loop_
_entity.id
_entity.type
_entity.pdbx_description
1 polymer ?
#
loop_
_entity_poly.entity_id
_entity_poly.type
_entity_poly.pdbx_seq_one_letter_code
_entity_poly.pdbx_strand_id
1 'polypeptide(L)'
;MVIPARKKLFRGFTLIELLIVIAILGILAAAVLVAVNPKKRQDQAKDANIKADVGSIATGLQAYFTSPGQGSYPLTLLKLEENKDLVKVPTPPAGAGAEYVYAVNPSATCDGTATAQCISASVSAPLFDKTATDEVWCWQSSTGKGQPVTAAVGCPAN
;
A
#
# COMPACT_ATOMS: atom_id res chain seq x y z
N MET A 1 39.95 -55.93 37.90
CA MET A 1 38.61 -55.80 37.30
C MET A 1 38.71 -54.86 36.11
N VAL A 2 38.64 -55.38 34.88
CA VAL A 2 38.81 -54.60 33.64
C VAL A 2 37.43 -54.43 33.01
N ILE A 3 36.98 -53.17 32.86
CA ILE A 3 35.70 -52.83 32.24
C ILE A 3 35.95 -52.65 30.74
N PRO A 4 35.30 -53.43 29.84
CA PRO A 4 35.52 -53.28 28.41
C PRO A 4 34.80 -52.03 27.88
N ALA A 5 35.52 -51.19 27.14
CA ALA A 5 34.96 -50.02 26.47
C ALA A 5 34.04 -50.46 25.32
N ARG A 6 32.76 -50.05 25.34
CA ARG A 6 31.84 -50.28 24.23
C ARG A 6 32.26 -49.44 23.02
N LYS A 7 32.58 -50.09 21.90
CA LYS A 7 32.75 -49.42 20.61
C LYS A 7 31.40 -48.81 20.19
N LYS A 8 31.30 -47.48 20.13
CA LYS A 8 30.19 -46.79 19.46
C LYS A 8 30.33 -47.06 17.95
N LEU A 9 29.38 -47.78 17.35
CA LEU A 9 29.29 -47.86 15.88
C LEU A 9 28.85 -46.48 15.37
N PHE A 10 29.77 -45.75 14.75
CA PHE A 10 29.42 -44.62 13.90
C PHE A 10 28.79 -45.17 12.62
N ARG A 11 27.46 -45.12 12.55
CA ARG A 11 26.73 -45.36 11.31
C ARG A 11 26.86 -44.08 10.46
N GLY A 12 27.69 -44.13 9.44
CA GLY A 12 27.81 -43.05 8.46
C GLY A 12 26.56 -42.98 7.59
N PHE A 13 26.15 -41.76 7.24
CA PHE A 13 25.11 -41.51 6.24
C PHE A 13 25.58 -42.03 4.88
N THR A 14 24.72 -42.75 4.16
CA THR A 14 25.06 -43.16 2.79
C THR A 14 24.88 -42.00 1.82
N LEU A 15 25.72 -41.93 0.78
CA LEU A 15 25.59 -40.91 -0.27
C LEU A 15 24.23 -40.99 -0.98
N ILE A 16 23.67 -42.20 -1.10
CA ILE A 16 22.36 -42.42 -1.71
C ILE A 16 21.22 -41.88 -0.82
N GLU A 17 21.31 -42.03 0.50
CA GLU A 17 20.34 -41.44 1.43
C GLU A 17 20.33 -39.91 1.33
N LEU A 18 21.51 -39.28 1.20
CA LEU A 18 21.56 -37.83 1.03
C LEU A 18 20.99 -37.38 -0.33
N LEU A 19 21.30 -38.15 -1.39
CA LEU A 19 20.86 -37.85 -2.76
C LEU A 19 19.33 -37.89 -2.90
N ILE A 20 18.67 -38.89 -2.34
CA ILE A 20 17.20 -38.98 -2.40
C ILE A 20 16.53 -37.84 -1.61
N VAL A 21 17.15 -37.40 -0.50
CA VAL A 21 16.58 -36.34 0.34
C VAL A 21 16.60 -35.00 -0.39
N ILE A 22 17.73 -34.63 -0.99
CA ILE A 22 17.79 -33.36 -1.76
C ILE A 22 16.89 -33.42 -3.00
N ALA A 23 16.70 -34.60 -3.60
CA ALA A 23 15.77 -34.78 -4.70
C ALA A 23 14.32 -34.54 -4.26
N ILE A 24 13.90 -35.12 -3.13
CA ILE A 24 12.55 -34.92 -2.57
C ILE A 24 12.36 -33.47 -2.11
N LEU A 25 13.36 -32.87 -1.45
CA LEU A 25 13.33 -31.46 -1.02
C LEU A 25 13.18 -30.51 -2.22
N GLY A 26 13.85 -30.80 -3.33
CA GLY A 26 13.70 -30.03 -4.57
C GLY A 26 12.27 -30.06 -5.12
N ILE A 27 11.64 -31.24 -5.17
CA ILE A 27 10.27 -31.41 -5.65
C ILE A 27 9.26 -30.67 -4.74
N LEU A 28 9.40 -30.84 -3.42
CA LEU A 28 8.52 -30.18 -2.46
C LEU A 28 8.67 -28.66 -2.49
N ALA A 29 9.90 -28.14 -2.60
CA ALA A 29 10.15 -26.71 -2.69
C ALA A 29 9.50 -26.09 -3.95
N ALA A 30 9.60 -26.76 -5.10
CA ALA A 30 8.96 -26.30 -6.34
C ALA A 30 7.43 -26.28 -6.22
N ALA A 31 6.82 -27.32 -5.63
CA ALA A 31 5.37 -27.39 -5.44
C ALA A 31 4.84 -26.25 -4.55
N VAL A 32 5.55 -25.91 -3.48
CA VAL A 32 5.16 -24.83 -2.56
C VAL A 32 5.20 -23.46 -3.24
N LEU A 33 6.20 -23.19 -4.07
CA LEU A 33 6.32 -21.90 -4.76
C LEU A 33 5.16 -21.64 -5.73
N VAL A 34 4.71 -22.69 -6.43
CA VAL A 34 3.54 -22.61 -7.32
C VAL A 34 2.26 -22.36 -6.52
N ALA A 35 2.14 -22.96 -5.33
CA ALA A 35 0.96 -22.80 -4.49
C ALA A 35 0.82 -21.39 -3.89
N VAL A 36 1.92 -20.72 -3.52
CA VAL A 36 1.89 -19.47 -2.74
C VAL A 36 1.76 -18.20 -3.58
N ASN A 37 1.99 -18.25 -4.91
CA ASN A 37 1.92 -17.09 -5.80
C ASN A 37 2.56 -15.82 -5.19
N PRO A 38 3.89 -15.84 -4.93
CA PRO A 38 4.57 -14.80 -4.15
C PRO A 38 4.35 -13.39 -4.71
N LYS A 39 4.20 -13.25 -6.03
CA LYS A 39 3.87 -11.99 -6.69
C LYS A 39 2.57 -11.37 -6.17
N LYS A 40 1.49 -12.16 -6.08
CA LYS A 40 0.19 -11.67 -5.60
C LYS A 40 0.29 -11.19 -4.15
N ARG A 41 1.04 -11.91 -3.31
CA ARG A 41 1.27 -11.53 -1.91
C ARG A 41 2.04 -10.22 -1.79
N GLN A 42 3.01 -9.98 -2.67
CA GLN A 42 3.74 -8.71 -2.73
C GLN A 42 2.83 -7.57 -3.20
N ASP A 43 2.02 -7.79 -4.24
CA ASP A 43 1.10 -6.79 -4.76
C ASP A 43 0.06 -6.39 -3.68
N GLN A 44 -0.48 -7.35 -2.93
CA GLN A 44 -1.37 -7.09 -1.78
C GLN A 44 -0.71 -6.30 -0.64
N ALA A 45 0.58 -6.55 -0.36
CA ALA A 45 1.32 -5.80 0.64
C ALA A 45 1.53 -4.34 0.22
N LYS A 46 1.80 -4.10 -1.08
CA LYS A 46 1.90 -2.73 -1.62
C LYS A 46 0.55 -2.02 -1.56
N ASP A 47 -0.54 -2.72 -1.84
CA ASP A 47 -1.89 -2.17 -1.75
C ASP A 47 -2.28 -1.80 -0.33
N ALA A 48 -1.86 -2.59 0.67
CA ALA A 48 -2.04 -2.24 2.07
C ALA A 48 -1.32 -0.93 2.44
N ASN A 49 -0.09 -0.73 1.92
CA ASN A 49 0.65 0.51 2.12
C ASN A 49 -0.06 1.70 1.46
N ILE A 50 -0.53 1.55 0.21
CA ILE A 50 -1.31 2.59 -0.49
C ILE A 50 -2.54 3.00 0.31
N LYS A 51 -3.30 2.02 0.83
CA LYS A 51 -4.50 2.30 1.63
C LYS A 51 -4.17 3.05 2.91
N ALA A 52 -3.07 2.69 3.58
CA ALA A 52 -2.60 3.37 4.79
C ALA A 52 -2.12 4.81 4.50
N ASP A 53 -1.39 5.00 3.41
CA ASP A 53 -0.90 6.32 2.99
C ASP A 53 -2.06 7.24 2.61
N VAL A 54 -3.02 6.76 1.81
CA VAL A 54 -4.24 7.52 1.49
C VAL A 54 -5.04 7.84 2.74
N GLY A 55 -5.14 6.91 3.70
CA GLY A 55 -5.78 7.16 5.00
C GLY A 55 -5.08 8.23 5.84
N SER A 56 -3.74 8.27 5.80
CA SER A 56 -2.94 9.28 6.48
C SER A 56 -3.16 10.66 5.87
N ILE A 57 -3.14 10.75 4.53
CA ILE A 57 -3.44 11.98 3.79
C ILE A 57 -4.87 12.45 4.08
N ALA A 58 -5.85 11.53 4.04
CA ALA A 58 -7.25 11.82 4.35
C ALA A 58 -7.46 12.40 5.74
N THR A 59 -6.73 11.88 6.73
CA THR A 59 -6.78 12.38 8.12
C THR A 59 -6.19 13.78 8.22
N GLY A 60 -5.04 14.02 7.58
CA GLY A 60 -4.45 15.35 7.51
C GLY A 60 -5.35 16.36 6.80
N LEU A 61 -6.01 15.96 5.70
CA LEU A 61 -6.94 16.83 4.97
C LEU A 61 -8.13 17.24 5.84
N GLN A 62 -8.66 16.32 6.64
CA GLN A 62 -9.73 16.63 7.60
C GLN A 62 -9.24 17.53 8.74
N ALA A 63 -8.02 17.31 9.25
CA ALA A 63 -7.40 18.18 10.25
C ALA A 63 -7.19 19.61 9.72
N TYR A 64 -6.71 19.74 8.49
CA TYR A 64 -6.54 21.03 7.81
C TYR A 64 -7.88 21.75 7.66
N PHE A 65 -8.91 21.06 7.17
CA PHE A 65 -10.25 21.63 6.97
C PHE A 65 -10.89 22.12 8.27
N THR A 66 -10.68 21.38 9.37
CA THR A 66 -11.25 21.70 10.69
C THR A 66 -10.39 22.68 11.51
N SER A 67 -9.20 23.02 11.01
CA SER A 67 -8.33 23.99 11.67
C SER A 67 -8.97 25.39 11.68
N PRO A 68 -8.88 26.13 12.81
CA PRO A 68 -9.50 27.45 12.92
C PRO A 68 -9.04 28.41 11.82
N GLY A 69 -10.00 28.99 11.09
CA GLY A 69 -9.74 29.99 10.06
C GLY A 69 -9.46 29.45 8.66
N GLN A 70 -9.47 28.12 8.46
CA GLN A 70 -9.26 27.52 7.14
C GLN A 70 -10.59 27.27 6.42
N GLY A 71 -11.44 26.39 6.97
CA GLY A 71 -12.76 26.08 6.41
C GLY A 71 -12.74 25.59 4.96
N SER A 72 -11.60 25.14 4.46
CA SER A 72 -11.38 24.76 3.07
C SER A 72 -10.20 23.79 2.96
N TYR A 73 -10.26 22.89 1.97
CA TYR A 73 -9.15 21.99 1.66
C TYR A 73 -8.00 22.73 0.96
N PRO A 74 -6.73 22.32 1.15
CA PRO A 74 -5.60 22.97 0.50
C PRO A 74 -5.54 22.64 -0.99
N LEU A 75 -5.03 23.54 -1.83
CA LEU A 75 -4.82 23.25 -3.26
C LEU A 75 -3.73 22.21 -3.52
N THR A 76 -2.75 22.10 -2.64
CA THR A 76 -1.62 21.19 -2.79
C THR A 76 -1.37 20.43 -1.50
N LEU A 77 -0.90 19.18 -1.63
CA LEU A 77 -0.58 18.35 -0.46
C LEU A 77 0.57 18.91 0.39
N LEU A 78 1.43 19.75 -0.19
CA LEU A 78 2.53 20.43 0.51
C LEU A 78 2.04 21.34 1.65
N LYS A 79 0.83 21.90 1.53
CA LYS A 79 0.25 22.73 2.60
C LYS A 79 -0.03 21.95 3.88
N LEU A 80 -0.25 20.63 3.78
CA LEU A 80 -0.40 19.78 4.96
C LEU A 80 0.93 19.58 5.69
N GLU A 81 2.05 19.56 4.97
CA GLU A 81 3.37 19.53 5.59
C GLU A 81 3.67 20.86 6.29
N GLU A 82 3.37 21.98 5.62
CA GLU A 82 3.58 23.33 6.18
C GLU A 82 2.75 23.55 7.47
N ASN A 83 1.50 23.10 7.47
CA ASN A 83 0.60 23.23 8.63
C ASN A 83 0.79 22.13 9.68
N LYS A 84 1.73 21.20 9.48
CA LYS A 84 2.01 20.05 10.36
C LYS A 84 0.83 19.08 10.54
N ASP A 85 -0.10 19.07 9.59
CA ASP A 85 -1.16 18.06 9.50
C ASP A 85 -0.64 16.74 8.92
N LEU A 86 0.47 16.80 8.16
CA LEU A 86 1.31 15.66 7.80
C LEU A 86 2.77 15.94 8.12
N VAL A 87 3.50 14.91 8.54
CA VAL A 87 4.96 14.99 8.74
C VAL A 87 5.70 15.06 7.39
N LYS A 88 5.18 14.34 6.40
CA LYS A 88 5.64 14.31 5.01
C LYS A 88 4.56 13.63 4.17
N VAL A 89 4.30 14.11 2.96
CA VAL A 89 3.46 13.44 1.99
C VAL A 89 4.09 12.07 1.66
N PRO A 90 3.37 10.96 1.92
CA PRO A 90 3.88 9.64 1.61
C PRO A 90 4.22 9.52 0.13
N THR A 91 5.35 8.89 -0.17
CA THR A 91 5.72 8.53 -1.54
C THR A 91 5.17 7.15 -1.85
N PRO A 92 4.43 6.97 -2.96
CA PRO A 92 3.86 5.67 -3.29
C PRO A 92 4.96 4.62 -3.50
N PRO A 93 4.67 3.33 -3.24
CA PRO A 93 5.64 2.26 -3.45
C PRO A 93 6.04 2.15 -4.93
N ALA A 94 7.28 1.74 -5.18
CA ALA A 94 7.83 1.62 -6.52
C ALA A 94 6.92 0.77 -7.44
N GLY A 95 6.54 1.36 -8.57
CA GLY A 95 5.65 0.77 -9.57
C GLY A 95 4.18 1.20 -9.49
N ALA A 96 3.79 2.03 -8.52
CA ALA A 96 2.40 2.54 -8.41
C ALA A 96 2.16 3.84 -9.22
N GLY A 97 3.13 4.32 -9.99
CA GLY A 97 3.10 5.64 -10.62
C GLY A 97 3.89 6.69 -9.84
N ALA A 98 3.98 7.90 -10.40
CA ALA A 98 4.89 8.95 -9.90
C ALA A 98 4.44 9.58 -8.58
N GLU A 99 3.13 9.66 -8.30
CA GLU A 99 2.60 10.33 -7.11
C GLU A 99 1.14 9.95 -6.82
N TYR A 100 0.67 10.23 -5.60
CA TYR A 100 -0.75 10.17 -5.25
C TYR A 100 -1.52 11.25 -6.01
N VAL A 101 -2.62 10.89 -6.67
CA VAL A 101 -3.46 11.82 -7.41
C VAL A 101 -4.39 12.52 -6.43
N TYR A 102 -4.13 13.80 -6.19
CA TYR A 102 -4.94 14.67 -5.34
C TYR A 102 -5.76 15.64 -6.19
N ALA A 103 -7.04 15.78 -5.88
CA ALA A 103 -7.93 16.75 -6.50
C ALA A 103 -8.81 17.42 -5.45
N VAL A 104 -9.12 18.69 -5.67
CA VAL A 104 -10.10 19.45 -4.88
C VAL A 104 -11.20 19.94 -5.79
N ASN A 105 -12.39 20.16 -5.24
CA ASN A 105 -13.49 20.76 -5.95
C ASN A 105 -14.09 21.95 -5.18
N PRO A 106 -14.34 23.07 -5.87
CA PRO A 106 -14.00 23.35 -7.27
C PRO A 106 -12.48 23.57 -7.50
N SER A 107 -11.87 22.92 -8.50
CA SER A 107 -10.40 22.77 -8.62
C SER A 107 -9.60 24.01 -9.00
N ALA A 108 -10.17 24.96 -9.74
CA ALA A 108 -9.46 26.11 -10.30
C ALA A 108 -9.84 27.46 -9.64
N THR A 109 -10.84 27.48 -8.77
CA THR A 109 -11.41 28.72 -8.22
C THR A 109 -11.26 28.86 -6.71
N CYS A 110 -10.57 27.93 -6.05
CA CYS A 110 -10.42 27.95 -4.60
C CYS A 110 -9.01 28.28 -4.09
N ASP A 111 -8.25 29.09 -4.83
CA ASP A 111 -6.90 29.55 -4.44
C ASP A 111 -6.86 30.67 -3.37
N GLY A 112 -8.01 31.00 -2.78
CA GLY A 112 -8.15 32.08 -1.81
C GLY A 112 -8.24 33.49 -2.43
N THR A 113 -8.11 33.64 -3.75
CA THR A 113 -8.34 34.90 -4.48
C THR A 113 -9.76 35.02 -5.06
N ALA A 114 -10.52 33.92 -5.08
CA ALA A 114 -11.94 33.89 -5.45
C ALA A 114 -12.83 33.47 -4.27
N THR A 115 -14.09 33.88 -4.32
CA THR A 115 -15.13 33.62 -3.29
C THR A 115 -15.49 32.14 -3.11
N ALA A 116 -14.89 31.24 -3.90
CA ALA A 116 -15.18 29.81 -3.84
C ALA A 116 -14.21 29.10 -2.89
N GLN A 117 -14.74 28.39 -1.91
CA GLN A 117 -13.95 27.56 -1.00
C GLN A 117 -13.84 26.14 -1.59
N CYS A 118 -12.67 25.50 -1.47
CA CYS A 118 -12.52 24.08 -1.75
C CYS A 118 -13.32 23.31 -0.69
N ILE A 119 -14.50 22.80 -1.04
CA ILE A 119 -15.44 22.13 -0.12
C ILE A 119 -15.32 20.62 -0.17
N SER A 120 -14.79 20.06 -1.26
CA SER A 120 -14.54 18.64 -1.39
C SER A 120 -13.13 18.35 -1.90
N ALA A 121 -12.58 17.23 -1.47
CA ALA A 121 -11.25 16.77 -1.81
C ALA A 121 -11.28 15.27 -2.04
N SER A 122 -10.42 14.79 -2.94
CA SER A 122 -10.25 13.38 -3.22
C SER A 122 -8.78 13.05 -3.40
N VAL A 123 -8.41 11.85 -2.97
CA VAL A 123 -7.06 11.29 -3.09
C VAL A 123 -7.19 9.91 -3.69
N SER A 124 -6.42 9.62 -4.73
CA SER A 124 -6.40 8.30 -5.35
C SER A 124 -5.02 7.80 -5.70
N ALA A 125 -4.88 6.48 -5.73
CA ALA A 125 -3.71 5.79 -6.24
C ALA A 125 -4.09 4.46 -6.89
N PRO A 126 -3.38 4.03 -7.93
CA PRO A 126 -3.63 2.75 -8.57
C PRO A 126 -3.22 1.58 -7.67
N LEU A 127 -4.05 0.54 -7.64
CA LEU A 127 -3.74 -0.70 -6.93
C LEU A 127 -2.84 -1.60 -7.79
N PHE A 128 -2.13 -2.54 -7.17
CA PHE A 128 -1.32 -3.56 -7.82
C PHE A 128 -2.10 -4.86 -8.01
N ASP A 129 -2.85 -5.31 -7.00
CA ASP A 129 -3.76 -6.48 -7.10
C ASP A 129 -5.12 -5.99 -7.62
N LYS A 130 -5.15 -5.60 -8.90
CA LYS A 130 -6.35 -5.07 -9.55
C LYS A 130 -7.29 -6.18 -10.04
N THR A 131 -8.57 -5.97 -9.82
CA THR A 131 -9.68 -6.73 -10.44
C THR A 131 -10.10 -6.14 -11.80
N ALA A 132 -9.83 -4.86 -12.04
CA ALA A 132 -10.04 -4.17 -13.32
C ALA A 132 -8.78 -3.39 -13.76
N THR A 133 -8.54 -3.23 -15.07
CA THR A 133 -7.31 -2.60 -15.62
C THR A 133 -7.00 -1.22 -15.02
N ASP A 134 -8.05 -0.45 -14.75
CA ASP A 134 -7.97 0.93 -14.27
C ASP A 134 -8.48 1.09 -12.83
N GLU A 135 -8.40 0.03 -12.02
CA GLU A 135 -8.82 0.12 -10.61
C GLU A 135 -7.85 0.97 -9.78
N VAL A 136 -8.42 1.92 -9.04
CA VAL A 136 -7.73 2.82 -8.11
C VAL A 136 -8.40 2.76 -6.75
N TRP A 137 -7.61 2.89 -5.69
CA TRP A 137 -8.14 3.17 -4.37
C TRP A 137 -8.43 4.67 -4.27
N CYS A 138 -9.67 5.01 -3.95
CA CYS A 138 -10.14 6.38 -3.92
C CYS A 138 -10.69 6.73 -2.55
N TRP A 139 -10.19 7.81 -1.96
CA TRP A 139 -10.80 8.47 -0.81
C TRP A 139 -11.43 9.79 -1.22
N GLN A 140 -12.57 10.13 -0.61
CA GLN A 140 -13.28 11.40 -0.82
C GLN A 140 -13.71 12.00 0.51
N SER A 141 -13.63 13.31 0.62
CA SER A 141 -14.08 14.02 1.83
C SER A 141 -15.60 14.07 1.98
N SER A 142 -16.36 14.06 0.88
CA SER A 142 -17.83 14.09 0.89
C SER A 142 -18.46 12.86 1.54
N THR A 143 -17.82 11.70 1.37
CA THR A 143 -18.27 10.42 1.96
C THR A 143 -17.43 10.00 3.16
N GLY A 144 -16.23 10.56 3.32
CA GLY A 144 -15.25 10.16 4.33
C GLY A 144 -14.71 8.74 4.16
N LYS A 145 -14.99 8.07 3.02
CA LYS A 145 -14.72 6.65 2.82
C LYS A 145 -13.68 6.42 1.73
N GLY A 146 -12.79 5.47 1.99
CA GLY A 146 -11.91 4.87 0.98
C GLY A 146 -12.61 3.67 0.31
N GLN A 147 -12.66 3.64 -1.01
CA GLN A 147 -13.29 2.57 -1.78
C GLN A 147 -12.56 2.33 -3.11
N PRO A 148 -12.58 1.11 -3.65
CA PRO A 148 -12.06 0.85 -4.99
C PRO A 148 -13.02 1.45 -6.03
N VAL A 149 -12.48 2.18 -6.99
CA VAL A 149 -13.22 2.73 -8.14
C VAL A 149 -12.43 2.52 -9.41
N THR A 150 -13.09 2.60 -10.56
CA THR A 150 -12.41 2.61 -11.86
C THR A 150 -12.01 4.04 -12.22
N ALA A 151 -10.77 4.24 -12.69
CA ALA A 151 -10.23 5.56 -12.99
C ALA A 151 -11.03 6.32 -14.07
N ALA A 152 -11.79 5.61 -14.91
CA ALA A 152 -12.70 6.19 -15.91
C ALA A 152 -13.86 7.00 -15.29
N VAL A 153 -14.26 6.69 -14.05
CA VAL A 153 -15.28 7.45 -13.30
C VAL A 153 -14.61 8.54 -12.44
N GLY A 154 -13.26 8.59 -12.42
CA GLY A 154 -12.49 9.39 -11.48
C GLY A 154 -12.77 8.99 -10.03
N CYS A 155 -12.13 9.68 -9.09
CA CYS A 155 -12.74 9.83 -7.78
C CYS A 155 -13.90 10.80 -7.94
N PRO A 156 -15.18 10.39 -7.92
CA PRO A 156 -16.28 11.34 -8.04
C PRO A 156 -16.20 12.31 -6.85
N ALA A 157 -15.74 13.52 -7.12
CA ALA A 157 -16.05 14.63 -6.25
C ALA A 157 -17.48 15.00 -6.58
N ASN A 158 -18.42 14.53 -5.77
CA ASN A 158 -19.78 15.06 -5.83
C ASN A 158 -19.74 16.58 -5.66
#